data_AF-A0AAW7ZEZ7-F1
#
_entry.id   AF-A0AAW7ZEZ7-F1
#
_cell.length_a   1.000
_cell.length_b   1.000
_cell.length_c   1.000
_cell.angle_alpha   90.00
_cell.angle_beta   90.00
_cell.angle_gamma   90.00
#
_symmetry.space_group_name_H-M   'P 1'
#
loop_
_entity.id
_entity.type
_entity.pdbx_description
1 polymer ?
#
loop_
_entity_poly.entity_id
_entity_poly.type
_entity_poly.pdbx_seq_one_letter_code
_entity_poly.pdbx_strand_id
1 'polypeptide(L)'
;MDNEMPRLISFYEEKKSTLFLILNNTQKHEEAIKNQDISQLEDLLSERQVLMRKVDEINNLINDLYQGNPSNIKLNNVRIESKKAECKKILGQIILVDEKNNKLFKGEYLALKQKITDIKANNNLRNAYYPSKQSSFGYFVDLKK
;
A
#
# COMPACT_ATOMS: atom_id res chain seq x y z
N MET A 1 -41.19 -12.90 -3.13
CA MET A 1 -39.72 -13.09 -3.33
C MET A 1 -39.25 -12.05 -4.34
N ASP A 2 -39.40 -10.75 -4.05
CA ASP A 2 -39.46 -9.73 -5.12
C ASP A 2 -38.46 -8.57 -4.99
N ASN A 3 -37.43 -8.67 -4.13
CA ASN A 3 -36.53 -7.53 -3.89
C ASN A 3 -35.01 -7.84 -3.92
N GLU A 4 -34.61 -9.00 -4.45
CA GLU A 4 -33.20 -9.41 -4.48
C GLU A 4 -32.39 -8.67 -5.56
N MET A 5 -32.99 -8.38 -6.73
CA MET A 5 -32.29 -7.67 -7.80
C MET A 5 -31.97 -6.19 -7.51
N PRO A 6 -32.92 -5.38 -7.00
CA PRO A 6 -32.59 -4.02 -6.55
C PRO A 6 -31.49 -4.00 -5.49
N ARG A 7 -31.49 -4.98 -4.58
CA ARG A 7 -30.49 -5.14 -3.52
C ARG A 7 -29.10 -5.51 -4.07
N LEU A 8 -29.05 -6.38 -5.06
CA LEU A 8 -27.79 -6.74 -5.73
C LEU A 8 -27.20 -5.55 -6.49
N ILE A 9 -28.04 -4.76 -7.17
CA ILE A 9 -27.62 -3.52 -7.83
C ILE A 9 -27.08 -2.51 -6.80
N SER A 10 -27.74 -2.36 -5.65
CA SER A 10 -27.24 -1.45 -4.61
C SER A 10 -25.89 -1.87 -4.05
N PHE A 11 -25.65 -3.18 -3.87
CA PHE A 11 -24.33 -3.66 -3.45
C PHE A 11 -23.24 -3.39 -4.47
N TYR A 12 -23.52 -3.52 -5.78
CA TYR A 12 -22.55 -3.15 -6.79
C TYR A 12 -22.26 -1.63 -6.85
N GLU A 13 -23.26 -0.77 -6.63
CA GLU A 13 -23.03 0.68 -6.55
C GLU A 13 -22.25 1.06 -5.29
N GLU A 14 -22.51 0.40 -4.16
CA GLU A 14 -21.73 0.60 -2.94
C GLU A 14 -20.29 0.12 -3.12
N LYS A 15 -20.09 -1.05 -3.74
CA LYS A 15 -18.76 -1.56 -4.08
C LYS A 15 -18.01 -0.58 -4.97
N LYS A 16 -18.66 -0.09 -6.02
CA LYS A 16 -18.08 0.91 -6.93
C LYS A 16 -17.68 2.19 -6.20
N SER A 17 -18.55 2.71 -5.33
CA SER A 17 -18.28 3.91 -4.54
C SER A 17 -17.08 3.70 -3.62
N THR A 18 -17.00 2.53 -2.98
CA THR A 18 -15.86 2.14 -2.13
C THR A 18 -14.57 2.01 -2.94
N LEU A 19 -14.63 1.43 -4.15
CA LEU A 19 -13.49 1.36 -5.06
C LEU A 19 -13.02 2.74 -5.52
N PHE A 20 -13.93 3.70 -5.73
CA PHE A 20 -13.54 5.09 -6.01
C PHE A 20 -12.80 5.74 -4.84
N LEU A 21 -13.25 5.48 -3.60
CA LEU A 21 -12.53 5.95 -2.41
C LEU A 21 -11.13 5.34 -2.34
N ILE A 22 -10.99 4.05 -2.62
CA ILE A 22 -9.68 3.38 -2.69
C ILE A 22 -8.82 4.03 -3.77
N LEU A 23 -9.35 4.27 -4.98
CA LEU A 23 -8.59 4.92 -6.05
C LEU A 23 -8.07 6.30 -5.64
N ASN A 24 -8.92 7.14 -5.05
CA ASN A 24 -8.53 8.47 -4.57
C ASN A 24 -7.47 8.38 -3.47
N ASN A 25 -7.63 7.45 -2.53
CA ASN A 25 -6.65 7.20 -1.47
C ASN A 25 -5.30 6.72 -2.06
N THR A 26 -5.31 5.79 -3.02
CA THR A 26 -4.11 5.32 -3.73
C THR A 26 -3.41 6.43 -4.52
N GLN A 27 -4.16 7.39 -5.08
CA GLN A 27 -3.57 8.56 -5.73
C GLN A 27 -2.85 9.48 -4.74
N LYS A 28 -3.39 9.65 -3.52
CA LYS A 28 -2.74 10.42 -2.46
C LYS A 28 -1.44 9.78 -1.96
N HIS A 29 -1.29 8.45 -2.09
CA HIS A 29 -0.01 7.80 -1.77
C HIS A 29 1.14 8.37 -2.60
N GLU A 30 0.90 8.71 -3.87
CA GLU A 30 1.95 9.27 -4.74
C GLU A 30 2.53 10.57 -4.16
N GLU A 31 1.67 11.45 -3.64
CA GLU A 31 2.07 12.73 -3.04
C GLU A 31 2.82 12.49 -1.72
N ALA A 32 2.30 11.64 -0.84
CA ALA A 32 2.96 11.28 0.41
C ALA A 32 4.36 10.69 0.19
N ILE A 33 4.52 9.80 -0.81
CA ILE A 33 5.82 9.22 -1.19
C ILE A 33 6.79 10.31 -1.66
N LYS A 34 6.36 11.18 -2.57
CA LYS A 34 7.21 12.26 -3.10
C LYS A 34 7.64 13.25 -2.03
N ASN A 35 6.75 13.55 -1.09
CA ASN A 35 7.02 14.45 0.03
C ASN A 35 7.78 13.77 1.17
N GLN A 36 8.03 12.45 1.07
CA GLN A 36 8.65 11.64 2.12
C GLN A 36 7.88 11.75 3.46
N ASP A 37 6.56 11.96 3.39
CA ASP A 37 5.68 12.07 4.55
C ASP A 37 5.22 10.67 4.99
N ILE A 38 6.03 10.07 5.88
CA ILE A 38 5.80 8.71 6.37
C ILE A 38 4.52 8.65 7.22
N SER A 39 4.24 9.68 8.03
CA SER A 39 3.05 9.70 8.88
C SER A 39 1.78 9.71 8.04
N GLN A 40 1.72 10.60 7.04
CA GLN A 40 0.59 10.67 6.12
C GLN A 40 0.42 9.36 5.34
N LEU A 41 1.52 8.74 4.92
CA LEU A 41 1.48 7.46 4.23
C LEU A 41 0.92 6.33 5.10
N GLU A 42 1.29 6.25 6.39
CA GLU A 42 0.77 5.27 7.34
C GLU A 42 -0.75 5.43 7.55
N ASP A 43 -1.22 6.68 7.67
CA ASP A 43 -2.65 6.99 7.79
C ASP A 43 -3.41 6.57 6.53
N LEU A 44 -2.88 6.88 5.35
CA LEU A 44 -3.48 6.53 4.07
C LEU A 44 -3.56 5.00 3.87
N LEU A 45 -2.50 4.27 4.23
CA LEU A 45 -2.47 2.81 4.18
C LEU A 45 -3.48 2.18 5.15
N SER A 46 -3.64 2.76 6.34
CA SER A 46 -4.63 2.33 7.32
C SER A 46 -6.06 2.55 6.82
N GLU A 47 -6.36 3.73 6.28
CA GLU A 47 -7.65 4.04 5.65
C GLU A 47 -7.95 3.07 4.51
N ARG A 48 -6.95 2.81 3.66
CA ARG A 48 -7.08 1.84 2.57
C ARG A 48 -7.44 0.45 3.06
N GLN A 49 -6.81 -0.01 4.13
CA GLN A 49 -7.09 -1.32 4.71
C GLN A 49 -8.55 -1.44 5.20
N VAL A 50 -9.10 -0.36 5.77
CA VAL A 50 -10.52 -0.30 6.16
C VAL A 50 -11.42 -0.38 4.94
N LEU A 51 -11.12 0.38 3.88
CA LEU A 51 -11.90 0.35 2.64
C LEU A 51 -11.84 -1.04 1.95
N MET A 52 -10.69 -1.72 1.98
CA MET A 52 -10.56 -3.08 1.45
C MET A 52 -11.43 -4.08 2.20
N ARG A 53 -11.45 -4.03 3.54
CA ARG A 53 -12.35 -4.88 4.35
C ARG A 53 -13.81 -4.64 3.98
N LYS A 54 -14.20 -3.38 3.77
CA LYS A 54 -15.55 -3.03 3.32
C LYS A 54 -15.88 -3.65 1.95
N VAL A 55 -14.93 -3.65 1.01
CA VAL A 55 -15.12 -4.33 -0.29
C VAL A 55 -15.31 -5.85 -0.09
N ASP A 56 -14.56 -6.47 0.81
CA ASP A 56 -14.68 -7.90 1.12
C ASP A 56 -16.04 -8.23 1.75
N GLU A 57 -16.52 -7.41 2.68
CA GLU A 57 -17.87 -7.52 3.25
C GLU A 57 -18.95 -7.45 2.15
N ILE A 58 -18.86 -6.48 1.24
CA ILE A 58 -19.79 -6.35 0.12
C ILE A 58 -19.71 -7.57 -0.81
N ASN A 59 -18.51 -8.11 -1.06
CA ASN A 59 -18.35 -9.33 -1.86
C ASN A 59 -19.05 -10.53 -1.22
N ASN A 60 -18.94 -10.68 0.10
CA ASN A 60 -19.63 -11.74 0.83
C ASN A 60 -21.14 -11.58 0.72
N LEU A 61 -21.67 -10.37 0.92
CA LEU A 61 -23.11 -10.09 0.76
C LEU A 61 -23.62 -10.39 -0.66
N ILE A 62 -22.81 -10.07 -1.68
CA ILE A 62 -23.11 -10.42 -3.08
C ILE A 62 -23.12 -11.94 -3.25
N ASN A 63 -22.12 -12.65 -2.71
CA ASN A 63 -22.02 -14.10 -2.81
C ASN A 63 -23.18 -14.82 -2.11
N ASP A 64 -23.60 -14.35 -0.94
CA ASP A 64 -24.72 -14.91 -0.19
C ASP A 64 -26.02 -14.80 -0.97
N LEU A 65 -26.24 -13.67 -1.67
CA LEU A 65 -27.39 -13.51 -2.59
C LEU A 65 -27.31 -14.48 -3.78
N TYR A 66 -26.11 -14.72 -4.33
CA TYR A 66 -25.92 -15.68 -5.42
C TYR A 66 -26.16 -17.13 -4.98
N GLN A 67 -25.68 -17.52 -3.79
CA GLN A 67 -25.81 -18.89 -3.27
C GLN A 67 -27.22 -19.20 -2.75
N GLY A 68 -27.91 -18.21 -2.18
CA GLY A 68 -29.27 -18.37 -1.68
C GLY A 68 -30.33 -18.59 -2.78
N ASN A 69 -30.03 -18.23 -4.04
CA ASN A 69 -31.01 -18.35 -5.12
C ASN A 69 -30.39 -18.51 -6.54
N PRO A 70 -29.68 -19.61 -6.82
CA PRO A 70 -29.00 -19.85 -8.09
C PRO A 70 -29.95 -19.91 -9.30
N SER A 71 -31.25 -20.13 -9.05
CA SER A 71 -32.31 -20.21 -10.07
C SER A 71 -32.88 -18.84 -10.47
N ASN A 72 -32.94 -17.87 -9.55
CA ASN A 72 -33.45 -16.52 -9.80
C ASN A 72 -32.40 -15.57 -10.38
N ILE A 73 -31.12 -15.90 -10.21
CA ILE A 73 -30.00 -15.18 -10.82
C ILE A 73 -29.46 -15.97 -12.02
N LYS A 74 -30.33 -16.73 -12.69
CA LYS A 74 -30.05 -17.23 -14.03
C LYS A 74 -30.16 -16.07 -15.03
N LEU A 75 -29.07 -15.92 -15.79
CA LEU A 75 -28.92 -15.15 -17.03
C LEU A 75 -28.75 -13.63 -16.94
N ASN A 76 -27.56 -13.17 -17.32
CA ASN A 76 -27.33 -12.02 -18.21
C ASN A 76 -28.20 -10.78 -17.96
N ASN A 77 -28.36 -10.36 -16.71
CA ASN A 77 -28.87 -9.02 -16.48
C ASN A 77 -27.78 -8.05 -16.92
N VAL A 78 -27.94 -7.48 -18.12
CA VAL A 78 -27.03 -6.51 -18.75
C VAL A 78 -26.65 -5.40 -17.77
N ARG A 79 -27.56 -5.01 -16.88
CA ARG A 79 -27.31 -4.01 -15.85
C ARG A 79 -26.30 -4.48 -14.80
N ILE A 80 -26.38 -5.72 -14.33
CA ILE A 80 -25.41 -6.27 -13.37
C ILE A 80 -24.05 -6.45 -14.03
N GLU A 81 -24.00 -6.97 -15.24
CA GLU A 81 -22.75 -7.13 -15.98
C GLU A 81 -22.09 -5.77 -16.28
N SER A 82 -22.90 -4.76 -16.61
CA SER A 82 -22.44 -3.37 -16.73
C SER A 82 -21.82 -2.87 -15.41
N LYS A 83 -22.46 -3.10 -14.26
CA LYS A 83 -21.93 -2.68 -12.95
C LYS A 83 -20.67 -3.44 -12.54
N LYS A 84 -20.60 -4.74 -12.84
CA LYS A 84 -19.37 -5.54 -12.69
C LYS A 84 -18.24 -4.97 -13.55
N ALA A 85 -18.53 -4.61 -14.80
CA ALA A 85 -17.55 -4.00 -15.71
C ALA A 85 -17.07 -2.64 -15.19
N GLU A 86 -17.96 -1.78 -14.67
CA GLU A 86 -17.61 -0.52 -14.01
C GLU A 86 -16.63 -0.76 -12.84
N CYS A 87 -16.94 -1.72 -11.95
CA CYS A 87 -16.06 -2.07 -10.83
C CYS A 87 -14.68 -2.58 -11.31
N LYS A 88 -14.66 -3.46 -12.33
CA LYS A 88 -13.42 -3.98 -12.92
C LYS A 88 -12.56 -2.86 -13.53
N LYS A 89 -13.19 -1.87 -14.17
CA LYS A 89 -12.49 -0.71 -14.72
C LYS A 89 -11.77 0.08 -13.63
N ILE A 90 -12.45 0.35 -12.51
CA ILE A 90 -11.86 1.08 -11.38
C ILE A 90 -10.74 0.26 -10.72
N LEU A 91 -10.93 -1.06 -10.56
CA LEU A 91 -9.87 -1.95 -10.09
C LEU A 91 -8.64 -1.90 -11.00
N GLY A 92 -8.82 -1.89 -12.32
CA GLY A 92 -7.72 -1.71 -13.27
C GLY A 92 -6.99 -0.39 -13.07
N GLN A 93 -7.71 0.70 -12.81
CA GLN A 93 -7.11 2.00 -12.50
C GLN A 93 -6.31 1.97 -11.19
N ILE A 94 -6.84 1.35 -10.14
CA ILE A 94 -6.13 1.19 -8.85
C ILE A 94 -4.81 0.46 -9.07
N ILE A 95 -4.83 -0.67 -9.80
CA ILE A 95 -3.63 -1.47 -10.10
C ILE A 95 -2.58 -0.63 -10.83
N LEU A 96 -2.97 0.14 -11.84
CA LEU A 96 -2.04 1.00 -12.59
C LEU A 96 -1.38 2.06 -11.70
N VAL A 97 -2.14 2.68 -10.79
CA VAL A 97 -1.59 3.66 -9.84
C VAL A 97 -0.69 2.97 -8.81
N ASP A 98 -1.05 1.79 -8.31
CA ASP A 98 -0.21 1.00 -7.41
C ASP A 98 1.12 0.60 -8.05
N GLU A 99 1.10 0.16 -9.31
CA GLU A 99 2.32 -0.14 -10.05
C GLU A 99 3.23 1.09 -10.18
N LYS A 100 2.64 2.27 -10.41
CA LYS A 100 3.37 3.54 -10.45
C LYS A 100 3.97 3.88 -9.08
N ASN A 101 3.18 3.78 -8.01
CA ASN A 101 3.64 4.05 -6.64
C ASN A 101 4.76 3.09 -6.21
N ASN A 102 4.64 1.80 -6.56
CA ASN A 102 5.68 0.81 -6.30
C ASN A 102 6.98 1.10 -7.03
N LYS A 103 6.92 1.62 -8.26
CA LYS A 103 8.12 2.07 -8.99
C LYS A 103 8.78 3.25 -8.30
N LEU A 104 8.00 4.22 -7.82
CA LEU A 104 8.51 5.36 -7.05
C LEU A 104 9.20 4.90 -5.76
N PHE A 105 8.56 4.04 -4.97
CA PHE A 105 9.17 3.47 -3.76
C PHE A 105 10.49 2.75 -4.02
N LYS A 106 10.56 1.93 -5.08
CA LYS A 106 11.80 1.23 -5.45
C LYS A 106 12.91 2.23 -5.80
N GLY A 107 12.58 3.32 -6.48
CA GLY A 107 13.51 4.41 -6.79
C GLY A 107 14.07 5.05 -5.51
N GLU A 108 13.19 5.46 -4.59
CA GLU A 108 13.59 6.06 -3.30
C GLU A 108 14.44 5.09 -2.47
N TYR A 109 14.07 3.81 -2.43
CA TYR A 109 14.84 2.78 -1.73
C TYR A 109 16.26 2.60 -2.30
N LEU A 110 16.41 2.58 -3.62
CA LEU A 110 17.73 2.51 -4.26
C LEU A 110 18.58 3.75 -3.97
N ALA A 111 17.97 4.94 -3.99
CA ALA A 111 18.65 6.18 -3.64
C ALA A 111 19.13 6.17 -2.18
N LEU A 112 18.30 5.69 -1.24
CA LEU A 112 18.68 5.53 0.15
C LEU A 112 19.82 4.53 0.32
N LYS A 113 19.76 3.39 -0.37
CA LYS A 113 20.82 2.38 -0.35
C LYS A 113 22.15 2.96 -0.83
N GLN A 114 22.13 3.77 -1.89
CA GLN A 114 23.32 4.45 -2.41
C GLN A 114 23.90 5.45 -1.40
N LYS A 115 23.04 6.27 -0.77
CA LYS A 115 23.49 7.20 0.29
C LYS A 115 24.16 6.45 1.46
N ILE A 116 23.61 5.30 1.87
CA ILE A 116 24.20 4.48 2.93
C ILE A 116 25.57 3.92 2.50
N THR A 117 25.71 3.45 1.26
CA THR A 117 27.01 2.97 0.76
C THR A 117 28.04 4.08 0.71
N ASP A 118 27.65 5.28 0.29
CA ASP A 118 28.54 6.44 0.20
C ASP A 118 29.00 6.89 1.60
N ILE A 119 28.10 6.93 2.59
CA ILE A 119 28.44 7.22 3.99
C ILE A 119 29.45 6.19 4.53
N LYS A 120 29.25 4.91 4.25
CA LYS A 120 30.18 3.85 4.68
C LYS A 120 31.55 3.98 4.02
N ALA A 121 31.58 4.25 2.71
CA ALA A 121 32.83 4.47 1.99
C ALA A 121 33.60 5.71 2.52
N ASN A 122 32.88 6.80 2.82
CA ASN A 122 33.48 8.02 3.34
C ASN A 122 34.00 7.85 4.78
N ASN A 123 33.32 7.07 5.62
CA ASN A 123 33.82 6.70 6.95
C ASN A 123 35.08 5.81 6.87
N ASN A 124 35.13 4.88 5.91
CA ASN A 124 36.32 4.06 5.68
C ASN A 124 37.52 4.90 5.21
N LEU A 125 37.30 5.87 4.31
CA LEU A 125 38.32 6.82 3.89
C LEU A 125 38.79 7.68 5.07
N ARG A 126 37.88 8.20 5.89
CA ARG A 126 38.23 9.01 7.05
C ARG A 126 39.07 8.24 8.08
N ASN A 127 38.77 6.97 8.30
CA ASN A 127 39.59 6.08 9.16
C ASN A 127 40.95 5.72 8.54
N ALA A 128 41.05 5.66 7.20
CA ALA A 128 42.31 5.38 6.52
C ALA A 128 43.30 6.58 6.58
N TYR A 129 42.80 7.81 6.50
CA TYR A 129 43.63 9.02 6.52
C TYR A 129 43.79 9.64 7.92
N TYR A 130 42.87 9.37 8.83
CA TYR A 130 42.94 9.76 10.24
C TYR A 130 42.59 8.57 11.13
N PRO A 131 43.49 7.57 11.27
CA PRO A 131 43.28 6.51 12.24
C PRO A 131 43.20 7.17 13.62
N SER A 132 42.04 7.06 14.29
CA SER A 132 41.87 7.55 15.65
C SER A 132 42.98 6.95 16.51
N LYS A 133 43.88 7.79 17.04
CA LYS A 133 44.89 7.36 18.02
C LYS A 133 44.15 6.69 19.16
N GLN A 134 44.24 5.36 19.26
CA GLN A 134 43.91 4.66 20.49
C GLN A 134 44.81 5.26 21.57
N SER A 135 44.23 6.02 22.49
CA SER A 135 44.91 6.40 23.73
C SER A 135 45.14 5.12 24.52
N SER A 136 46.30 4.50 24.31
CA SER A 136 46.88 3.58 25.27
C SER A 136 47.06 4.36 26.57
N PHE A 137 46.12 4.21 27.51
CA PHE A 137 46.34 4.54 28.91
C PHE A 137 47.32 3.50 29.46
N GLY A 138 48.60 3.67 29.14
CA GLY A 138 49.69 2.94 29.76
C GLY A 138 49.75 3.31 31.24
N TYR A 139 49.19 2.47 32.09
CA TYR A 139 49.50 2.48 33.52
C TYR A 139 50.91 1.90 33.69
N PHE A 140 51.88 2.76 33.96
CA PHE A 140 53.16 2.34 34.55
C PHE A 140 52.91 2.09 36.04
N VAL A 141 52.87 0.82 36.44
CA VAL A 141 52.93 0.45 37.85
C VAL A 141 54.41 0.30 38.20
N ASP A 142 55.00 1.32 38.82
CA ASP A 142 56.33 1.25 39.43
C ASP A 142 56.21 0.52 40.78
N LEU A 143 56.40 -0.80 40.77
CA LEU A 143 56.57 -1.59 41.99
C LEU A 143 58.01 -1.40 42.50
N LYS A 144 58.26 -0.30 43.20
CA LYS A 144 59.44 -0.20 44.06
C LYS A 144 59.23 -1.02 45.34
N LYS A 145 60.25 -1.83 45.62
CA LYS A 145 60.37 -2.83 46.69
C LYS A 145 60.15 -2.28 48.09
#